data_AF-A0A3C0U5S3-F1
#
_entry.id   AF-A0A3C0U5S3-F1
#
_cell.length_a   1.000
_cell.length_b   1.000
_cell.length_c   1.000
_cell.angle_alpha   90.00
_cell.angle_beta   90.00
_cell.angle_gamma   90.00
#
_symmetry.space_group_name_H-M   'P 1'
#
loop_
_entity.id
_entity.type
_entity.pdbx_description
1 polymer ?
#
loop_
_entity_poly.entity_id
_entity_poly.type
_entity_poly.pdbx_seq_one_letter_code
_entity_poly.pdbx_strand_id
1 'polypeptide(L)'
;LIVDEDGDAILKQLYSVDTGTVLTINTKEKKLYNGDKELMDISSAYTPQKMEFMKAGGSYAIVFGKKLQTFAANTLGVPVLKVFAPSQEISHKGQGLTAVEKIFNKNAVGTSGATLHAGSYVRVEVNIVGSQDTTGLMTSQELEMMAAKVISPIVDGGYQSGCHTASVWDDKSKENIPRLMKFMNDFGLITARHPDHKYKPMTDVIHKVLNDLTVDDWAIIIGGDSHTRMSKGVAFGADSGTVALALATGEASMPIPESVKVTFKGEMKPHMDFRDVVHATQSQMLKKFGGENVFQSRIIEVHIGTLLADQAFTFTDWTAEMKAKASICISEPETLIQSLEIAK
;
A
#
# COMPACT_ATOMS: atom_id res chain seq x y z
N LEU A 1 -13.43 -13.56 24.80
CA LEU A 1 -14.47 -13.45 23.76
C LEU A 1 -15.75 -14.03 24.33
N ILE A 2 -16.91 -13.39 24.11
CA ILE A 2 -18.20 -14.05 24.32
C ILE A 2 -18.50 -14.73 22.98
N VAL A 3 -18.70 -16.04 23.01
CA VAL A 3 -19.01 -16.86 21.83
C VAL A 3 -20.40 -17.46 21.99
N ASP A 4 -21.08 -17.73 20.88
CA ASP A 4 -22.36 -18.46 20.88
C ASP A 4 -22.14 -19.99 21.00
N GLU A 5 -23.23 -20.76 20.89
CA GLU A 5 -23.22 -22.22 21.01
C GLU A 5 -22.38 -22.91 19.91
N ASP A 6 -22.19 -22.23 18.77
CA ASP A 6 -21.40 -22.70 17.63
C ASP A 6 -19.92 -22.29 17.74
N GLY A 7 -19.57 -21.49 18.77
CA GLY A 7 -18.22 -20.98 19.00
C GLY A 7 -17.90 -19.70 18.22
N ASP A 8 -18.90 -19.09 17.59
CA ASP A 8 -18.75 -17.84 16.84
C ASP A 8 -18.79 -16.62 17.76
N ALA A 9 -18.03 -15.58 17.40
CA ALA A 9 -17.95 -14.37 18.20
C ALA A 9 -19.29 -13.60 18.21
N ILE A 10 -19.86 -13.36 19.40
CA ILE A 10 -21.10 -12.59 19.52
C ILE A 10 -20.79 -11.10 19.30
N LEU A 11 -21.18 -10.57 18.13
CA LEU A 11 -21.12 -9.14 17.83
C LEU A 11 -22.26 -8.40 18.54
N LYS A 12 -21.93 -7.59 19.55
CA LYS A 12 -22.91 -6.75 20.24
C LYS A 12 -23.13 -5.45 19.48
N GLN A 13 -24.33 -5.26 18.95
CA GLN A 13 -24.75 -3.96 18.43
C GLN A 13 -24.80 -2.93 19.58
N LEU A 14 -23.98 -1.88 19.51
CA LEU A 14 -23.92 -0.84 20.54
C LEU A 14 -25.01 0.23 20.36
N TYR A 15 -25.39 0.51 19.12
CA TYR A 15 -26.46 1.45 18.74
C TYR A 15 -27.00 1.13 17.34
N SER A 16 -28.20 1.61 17.04
CA SER A 16 -28.81 1.44 15.71
C SER A 16 -28.35 2.53 14.72
N VAL A 17 -28.21 2.13 13.46
CA VAL A 17 -27.94 2.98 12.30
C VAL A 17 -28.95 2.71 11.17
N ASP A 18 -30.19 2.37 11.54
CA ASP A 18 -31.27 2.06 10.59
C ASP A 18 -31.51 3.21 9.60
N THR A 19 -31.96 2.88 8.39
CA THR A 19 -32.28 3.87 7.36
C THR A 19 -33.23 4.95 7.90
N GLY A 20 -32.82 6.21 7.76
CA GLY A 20 -33.57 7.36 8.28
C GLY A 20 -33.13 7.82 9.67
N THR A 21 -32.22 7.10 10.34
CA THR A 21 -31.61 7.56 11.60
C THR A 21 -30.80 8.83 11.36
N VAL A 22 -31.16 9.90 12.08
CA VAL A 22 -30.41 11.16 12.06
C VAL A 22 -29.32 11.11 13.13
N LEU A 23 -28.07 11.16 12.70
CA LEU A 23 -26.91 11.21 13.57
C LEU A 23 -26.22 12.57 13.45
N THR A 24 -25.79 13.13 14.58
CA THR A 24 -25.07 14.40 14.63
C THR A 24 -23.59 14.15 14.92
N ILE A 25 -22.74 14.57 14.00
CA ILE A 25 -21.28 14.60 14.20
C ILE A 25 -20.92 15.95 14.83
N ASN A 26 -20.63 15.98 16.13
CA ASN A 26 -20.13 17.19 16.78
C ASN A 26 -18.60 17.25 16.66
N THR A 27 -18.13 18.11 15.76
CA THR A 27 -16.69 18.28 15.47
C THR A 27 -15.92 18.98 16.59
N LYS A 28 -16.60 19.77 17.45
CA LYS A 28 -15.98 20.48 18.58
C LYS A 28 -15.71 19.52 19.73
N GLU A 29 -16.72 18.72 20.08
CA GLU A 29 -16.63 17.72 21.15
C GLU A 29 -15.99 16.41 20.67
N LYS A 30 -15.91 16.22 19.34
CA LYS A 30 -15.42 14.98 18.69
C LYS A 30 -16.22 13.76 19.13
N LYS A 31 -17.53 13.91 19.14
CA LYS A 31 -18.51 12.88 19.53
C LYS A 31 -19.55 12.68 18.44
N LEU A 32 -20.05 11.45 18.34
CA LEU A 32 -21.23 11.10 17.54
C LEU A 32 -22.46 11.06 18.44
N TYR A 33 -23.56 11.66 18.01
CA TYR A 33 -24.82 11.73 18.75
C TYR A 33 -26.00 11.16 17.95
N ASN A 34 -27.03 10.69 18.66
CA ASN A 34 -28.39 10.50 18.15
C ASN A 34 -29.35 11.30 19.05
N GLY A 35 -29.87 12.41 18.54
CA GLY A 35 -30.50 13.43 19.39
C GLY A 35 -29.51 13.96 20.43
N ASP A 36 -29.89 13.92 21.70
CA ASP A 36 -29.04 14.34 22.83
C ASP A 36 -28.14 13.22 23.38
N LYS A 37 -28.27 11.99 22.85
CA LYS A 37 -27.51 10.83 23.34
C LYS A 37 -26.15 10.72 22.66
N GLU A 38 -25.06 10.83 23.42
CA GLU A 38 -23.72 10.47 22.96
C GLU A 38 -23.66 8.96 22.65
N LEU A 39 -23.19 8.61 21.44
CA LEU A 39 -23.04 7.23 20.98
C LEU A 39 -21.60 6.74 21.06
N MET A 40 -20.64 7.54 20.58
CA MET A 40 -19.22 7.17 20.61
C MET A 40 -18.29 8.37 20.50
N ASP A 41 -17.07 8.16 21.01
CA ASP A 41 -15.92 9.02 20.74
C ASP A 41 -15.44 8.84 19.29
N ILE A 42 -15.24 9.94 18.58
CA ILE A 42 -14.73 9.95 17.20
C ILE A 42 -13.40 10.71 17.09
N SER A 43 -12.71 10.98 18.21
CA SER A 43 -11.51 11.83 18.24
C SER A 43 -10.37 11.31 17.37
N SER A 44 -10.28 10.00 17.14
CA SER A 44 -9.31 9.35 16.24
C SER A 44 -9.49 9.74 14.76
N ALA A 45 -10.65 10.29 14.38
CA ALA A 45 -10.90 10.88 13.06
C ALA A 45 -10.41 12.33 12.93
N TYR A 46 -10.00 12.98 14.03
CA TYR A 46 -9.63 14.40 14.09
C TYR A 46 -8.17 14.59 14.50
N THR A 47 -7.25 13.79 13.93
CA THR A 47 -5.81 14.02 14.08
C THR A 47 -5.44 15.38 13.45
N PRO A 48 -4.34 16.02 13.87
CA PRO A 48 -3.91 17.29 13.29
C PRO A 48 -3.88 17.29 11.76
N GLN A 49 -3.41 16.20 11.15
CA GLN A 49 -3.32 16.03 9.69
C GLN A 49 -4.69 15.85 9.04
N LYS A 50 -5.58 15.03 9.62
CA LYS A 50 -6.96 14.88 9.11
C LYS A 50 -7.72 16.22 9.16
N MET A 51 -7.48 17.01 10.19
CA MET A 51 -8.03 18.37 10.31
C MET A 51 -7.51 19.30 9.20
N GLU A 52 -6.25 19.18 8.78
CA GLU A 52 -5.74 19.94 7.63
C GLU A 52 -6.46 19.54 6.35
N PHE A 53 -6.61 18.25 6.09
CA PHE A 53 -7.32 17.76 4.90
C PHE A 53 -8.76 18.24 4.87
N MET A 54 -9.47 18.20 6.01
CA MET A 54 -10.83 18.74 6.13
C MET A 54 -10.88 20.24 5.83
N LYS A 55 -9.96 21.04 6.38
CA LYS A 55 -9.88 22.49 6.12
C LYS A 55 -9.53 22.82 4.67
N ALA A 56 -8.69 22.00 4.04
CA ALA A 56 -8.27 22.16 2.66
C ALA A 56 -9.27 21.58 1.64
N GLY A 57 -10.34 20.91 2.09
CA GLY A 57 -11.31 20.25 1.22
C GLY A 57 -10.78 19.00 0.50
N GLY A 58 -9.62 18.47 0.92
CA GLY A 58 -8.96 17.34 0.30
C GLY A 58 -7.50 17.19 0.73
N SER A 59 -6.88 16.06 0.39
CA SER A 59 -5.47 15.79 0.73
C SER A 59 -4.47 16.45 -0.22
N TYR A 60 -4.83 16.66 -1.49
CA TYR A 60 -3.87 17.04 -2.55
C TYR A 60 -3.16 18.36 -2.27
N ALA A 61 -3.90 19.42 -1.92
CA ALA A 61 -3.31 20.73 -1.63
C ALA A 61 -2.29 20.65 -0.48
N ILE A 62 -2.56 19.82 0.54
CA ILE A 62 -1.67 19.61 1.68
C ILE A 62 -0.44 18.78 1.27
N VAL A 63 -0.61 17.72 0.49
CA VAL A 63 0.51 16.86 0.04
C VAL A 63 1.46 17.64 -0.87
N PHE A 64 0.95 18.31 -1.91
CA PHE A 64 1.77 19.14 -2.80
C PHE A 64 2.39 20.33 -2.05
N GLY A 65 1.65 20.97 -1.15
CA GLY A 65 2.16 22.06 -0.32
C GLY A 65 3.33 21.62 0.56
N LYS A 66 3.20 20.46 1.24
CA LYS A 66 4.29 19.88 2.05
C LYS A 66 5.49 19.52 1.19
N LYS A 67 5.29 18.96 -0.01
CA LYS A 67 6.40 18.63 -0.92
C LYS A 67 7.12 19.88 -1.40
N LEU A 68 6.39 20.87 -1.90
CA LEU A 68 6.94 22.16 -2.35
C LEU A 68 7.75 22.83 -1.23
N GLN A 69 7.23 22.82 -0.01
CA GLN A 69 7.92 23.40 1.13
C GLN A 69 9.24 22.68 1.44
N THR A 70 9.23 21.34 1.52
CA THR A 70 10.46 20.57 1.76
C THR A 70 11.47 20.77 0.65
N PHE A 71 11.02 20.72 -0.61
CA PHE A 71 11.87 20.94 -1.77
C PHE A 71 12.52 22.34 -1.75
N ALA A 72 11.74 23.40 -1.50
CA ALA A 72 12.25 24.76 -1.45
C ALA A 72 13.25 24.96 -0.29
N ALA A 73 12.94 24.43 0.90
CA ALA A 73 13.81 24.51 2.05
C ALA A 73 15.17 23.82 1.79
N ASN A 74 15.13 22.61 1.24
CA ASN A 74 16.34 21.85 0.88
C ASN A 74 17.15 22.58 -0.21
N THR A 75 16.49 23.09 -1.25
CA THR A 75 17.14 23.83 -2.34
C THR A 75 17.83 25.09 -1.85
N LEU A 76 17.22 25.79 -0.88
CA LEU A 76 17.76 27.01 -0.29
C LEU A 76 18.76 26.75 0.85
N GLY A 77 18.92 25.49 1.29
CA GLY A 77 19.77 25.14 2.43
C GLY A 77 19.26 25.70 3.77
N VAL A 78 17.95 25.89 3.91
CA VAL A 78 17.32 26.44 5.12
C VAL A 78 16.47 25.38 5.83
N PRO A 79 16.25 25.50 7.16
CA PRO A 79 15.35 24.60 7.88
C PRO A 79 13.91 24.71 7.36
N VAL A 80 13.21 23.57 7.28
CA VAL A 80 11.79 23.53 6.95
C VAL A 80 10.98 24.21 8.07
N LEU A 81 10.28 25.29 7.74
CA LEU A 81 9.40 25.98 8.68
C LEU A 81 8.17 25.12 9.02
N LYS A 82 7.68 25.18 10.26
CA LYS A 82 6.47 24.44 10.66
C LYS A 82 5.21 25.21 10.29
N VAL A 83 4.82 25.16 9.01
CA VAL A 83 3.58 25.77 8.49
C VAL A 83 2.43 24.77 8.51
N PHE A 84 2.69 23.53 8.09
CA PHE A 84 1.73 22.44 8.19
C PHE A 84 1.83 21.72 9.53
N ALA A 85 0.78 21.01 9.91
CA ALA A 85 0.75 20.14 11.06
C ALA A 85 1.88 19.10 10.94
N PRO A 86 2.77 19.01 11.94
CA PRO A 86 3.85 18.05 11.91
C PRO A 86 3.26 16.64 11.86
N SER A 87 3.93 15.75 11.14
CA SER A 87 3.59 14.34 11.19
C SER A 87 3.83 13.78 12.60
N GLN A 88 3.01 12.82 13.00
CA GLN A 88 3.26 12.08 14.25
C GLN A 88 4.50 11.23 14.07
N GLU A 89 5.55 11.49 14.85
CA GLU A 89 6.77 10.68 14.86
C GLU A 89 6.87 9.95 16.20
N ILE A 90 7.03 8.62 16.14
CA ILE A 90 7.17 7.75 17.29
C ILE A 90 8.59 7.16 17.25
N SER A 91 9.34 7.33 18.34
CA SER A 91 10.70 6.81 18.46
C SER A 91 10.93 6.21 19.84
N HIS A 92 11.56 5.04 19.90
CA HIS A 92 11.86 4.32 21.13
C HIS A 92 13.38 4.11 21.25
N LYS A 93 13.99 4.75 22.26
CA LYS A 93 15.44 4.67 22.48
C LYS A 93 15.83 3.24 22.89
N GLY A 94 16.79 2.65 22.18
CA GLY A 94 17.32 1.31 22.47
C GLY A 94 16.49 0.15 21.91
N GLN A 95 15.41 0.44 21.18
CA GLN A 95 14.63 -0.57 20.47
C GLN A 95 15.20 -0.77 19.06
N GLY A 96 15.26 -2.02 18.61
CA GLY A 96 15.63 -2.36 17.23
C GLY A 96 14.46 -2.18 16.26
N LEU A 97 14.76 -2.13 14.97
CA LEU A 97 13.76 -1.96 13.91
C LEU A 97 13.34 -3.31 13.31
N THR A 98 12.04 -3.42 12.96
CA THR A 98 11.55 -4.46 12.06
C THR A 98 12.09 -4.25 10.63
N ALA A 99 11.89 -5.22 9.73
CA ALA A 99 12.36 -5.06 8.35
C ALA A 99 11.64 -3.89 7.64
N VAL A 100 10.32 -3.79 7.82
CA VAL A 100 9.55 -2.68 7.22
C VAL A 100 9.89 -1.34 7.86
N GLU A 101 10.12 -1.27 9.17
CA GLU A 101 10.57 -0.02 9.79
C GLU A 101 11.91 0.45 9.20
N LYS A 102 12.85 -0.46 8.90
CA LYS A 102 14.11 -0.10 8.23
C LYS A 102 13.86 0.48 6.83
N ILE A 103 13.00 -0.15 6.04
CA ILE A 103 12.66 0.31 4.69
C ILE A 103 12.00 1.70 4.75
N PHE A 104 11.07 1.90 5.67
CA PHE A 104 10.41 3.19 5.85
C PHE A 104 11.39 4.27 6.30
N ASN A 105 12.29 3.99 7.25
CA ASN A 105 13.29 4.97 7.70
C ASN A 105 14.28 5.34 6.58
N LYS A 106 14.67 4.38 5.73
CA LYS A 106 15.57 4.64 4.59
C LYS A 106 14.93 5.59 3.57
N ASN A 107 13.65 5.39 3.28
CA ASN A 107 12.93 6.13 2.25
C ASN A 107 12.15 7.35 2.79
N ALA A 108 12.24 7.66 4.09
CA ALA A 108 11.46 8.74 4.68
C ALA A 108 12.00 10.13 4.32
N VAL A 109 11.09 11.04 3.99
CA VAL A 109 11.41 12.42 3.61
C VAL A 109 10.71 13.43 4.54
N GLY A 110 11.39 14.53 4.83
CA GLY A 110 10.83 15.62 5.64
C GLY A 110 10.59 15.26 7.11
N THR A 111 11.34 14.29 7.65
CA THR A 111 11.28 13.89 9.06
C THR A 111 12.21 14.74 9.93
N SER A 112 12.11 14.60 11.25
CA SER A 112 13.05 15.24 12.19
C SER A 112 14.47 14.65 12.16
N GLY A 113 14.69 13.54 11.45
CA GLY A 113 15.91 12.73 11.52
C GLY A 113 15.92 11.70 12.65
N ALA A 114 14.86 11.61 13.45
CA ALA A 114 14.70 10.54 14.43
C ALA A 114 14.49 9.17 13.77
N THR A 115 14.89 8.10 14.47
CA THR A 115 14.54 6.73 14.08
C THR A 115 13.07 6.45 14.37
N LEU A 116 12.29 6.24 13.32
CA LEU A 116 10.84 6.13 13.39
C LEU A 116 10.39 4.68 13.57
N HIS A 117 9.37 4.48 14.41
CA HIS A 117 8.78 3.18 14.71
C HIS A 117 7.31 3.15 14.26
N ALA A 118 6.71 1.95 14.27
CA ALA A 118 5.30 1.72 13.98
C ALA A 118 4.37 2.74 14.66
N GLY A 119 3.36 3.19 13.92
CA GLY A 119 2.44 4.26 14.32
C GLY A 119 2.92 5.68 13.96
N SER A 120 4.19 5.86 13.60
CA SER A 120 4.63 7.12 12.98
C SER A 120 3.91 7.33 11.65
N TYR A 121 3.45 8.55 11.37
CA TYR A 121 2.93 8.93 10.06
C TYR A 121 4.06 9.53 9.24
N VAL A 122 4.36 8.99 8.07
CA VAL A 122 5.54 9.41 7.31
C VAL A 122 5.22 9.65 5.86
N ARG A 123 6.00 10.54 5.24
CA ARG A 123 6.08 10.68 3.80
C ARG A 123 7.31 9.92 3.34
N VAL A 124 7.13 9.00 2.39
CA VAL A 124 8.21 8.13 1.88
C VAL A 124 8.32 8.28 0.37
N GLU A 125 9.53 8.16 -0.14
CA GLU A 125 9.78 7.99 -1.57
C GLU A 125 9.23 6.63 -2.04
N VAL A 126 8.68 6.61 -3.26
CA VAL A 126 8.09 5.43 -3.90
C VAL A 126 8.92 5.10 -5.14
N ASN A 127 9.39 3.86 -5.19
CA ASN A 127 10.30 3.38 -6.23
C ASN A 127 9.56 2.90 -7.47
N ILE A 128 8.58 2.01 -7.27
CA ILE A 128 7.82 1.40 -8.36
C ILE A 128 6.33 1.67 -8.18
N VAL A 129 5.64 2.01 -9.27
CA VAL A 129 4.18 2.23 -9.26
C VAL A 129 3.46 1.35 -10.26
N GLY A 130 2.47 0.59 -9.79
CA GLY A 130 1.63 -0.29 -10.60
C GLY A 130 0.24 0.28 -10.86
N SER A 131 -0.26 0.12 -12.08
CA SER A 131 -1.65 0.40 -12.44
C SER A 131 -2.19 -0.69 -13.36
N GLN A 132 -3.47 -1.04 -13.20
CA GLN A 132 -4.16 -2.03 -14.04
C GLN A 132 -5.34 -1.39 -14.76
N ASP A 133 -5.94 -2.10 -15.71
CA ASP A 133 -6.89 -1.58 -16.69
C ASP A 133 -8.29 -1.24 -16.15
N THR A 134 -8.70 -1.81 -15.01
CA THR A 134 -9.99 -1.49 -14.36
C THR A 134 -9.90 -0.29 -13.42
N THR A 135 -8.74 -0.04 -12.81
CA THR A 135 -8.47 1.12 -11.93
C THR A 135 -7.66 2.22 -12.63
N GLY A 136 -7.04 1.92 -13.75
CA GLY A 136 -6.15 2.83 -14.49
C GLY A 136 -6.89 4.01 -15.09
N LEU A 137 -8.14 3.83 -15.54
CA LEU A 137 -8.97 4.94 -16.02
C LEU A 137 -9.23 5.96 -14.90
N MET A 138 -9.63 5.50 -13.71
CA MET A 138 -9.78 6.37 -12.54
C MET A 138 -8.45 7.04 -12.17
N THR A 139 -7.34 6.29 -12.23
CA THR A 139 -6.00 6.82 -11.98
C THR A 139 -5.63 7.93 -12.97
N SER A 140 -5.95 7.77 -14.26
CA SER A 140 -5.72 8.81 -15.27
C SER A 140 -6.54 10.08 -15.01
N GLN A 141 -7.79 9.94 -14.57
CA GLN A 141 -8.64 11.07 -14.18
C GLN A 141 -8.07 11.82 -12.98
N GLU A 142 -7.56 11.11 -11.98
CA GLU A 142 -6.88 11.71 -10.82
C GLU A 142 -5.62 12.49 -11.25
N LEU A 143 -4.81 11.94 -12.15
CA LEU A 143 -3.64 12.62 -12.73
C LEU A 143 -4.03 13.89 -13.50
N GLU A 144 -5.10 13.83 -14.30
CA GLU A 144 -5.64 14.99 -15.03
C GLU A 144 -6.12 16.09 -14.06
N MET A 145 -6.83 15.72 -12.99
CA MET A 145 -7.29 16.66 -11.96
C MET A 145 -6.14 17.36 -11.24
N MET A 146 -4.99 16.69 -11.10
CA MET A 146 -3.77 17.27 -10.54
C MET A 146 -2.97 18.11 -11.56
N ALA A 147 -3.39 18.14 -12.83
CA ALA A 147 -2.61 18.67 -13.96
C ALA A 147 -1.21 18.02 -14.08
N ALA A 148 -1.06 16.78 -13.60
CA ALA A 148 0.17 16.02 -13.72
C ALA A 148 0.29 15.53 -15.17
N LYS A 149 1.40 15.88 -15.83
CA LYS A 149 1.63 15.54 -17.26
C LYS A 149 2.68 14.47 -17.46
N VAL A 150 3.58 14.31 -16.50
CA VAL A 150 4.69 13.37 -16.58
C VAL A 150 4.88 12.71 -15.22
N ILE A 151 5.34 11.47 -15.25
CA ILE A 151 5.75 10.72 -14.07
C ILE A 151 6.88 11.47 -13.35
N SER A 152 6.84 11.42 -12.02
CA SER A 152 7.86 12.02 -11.17
C SER A 152 9.24 11.42 -11.47
N PRO A 153 10.30 12.24 -11.59
CA PRO A 153 11.63 11.76 -11.97
C PRO A 153 12.33 10.95 -10.88
N ILE A 154 11.76 10.88 -9.67
CA ILE A 154 12.29 10.07 -8.56
C ILE A 154 11.64 8.68 -8.46
N VAL A 155 10.64 8.40 -9.29
CA VAL A 155 10.10 7.04 -9.42
C VAL A 155 11.00 6.28 -10.38
N ASP A 156 11.50 5.13 -9.94
CA ASP A 156 12.40 4.27 -10.73
C ASP A 156 11.68 3.67 -11.94
N GLY A 157 10.38 3.37 -11.80
CA GLY A 157 9.56 2.86 -12.89
C GLY A 157 8.07 2.81 -12.58
N GLY A 158 7.25 2.89 -13.63
CA GLY A 158 5.82 2.73 -13.53
C GLY A 158 5.28 1.81 -14.63
N TYR A 159 4.32 0.95 -14.28
CA TYR A 159 3.75 -0.02 -15.22
C TYR A 159 2.22 0.03 -15.24
N GLN A 160 1.66 0.18 -16.44
CA GLN A 160 0.22 0.06 -16.72
C GLN A 160 -0.07 -1.27 -17.41
N SER A 161 -0.75 -2.19 -16.74
CA SER A 161 -1.19 -3.45 -17.33
C SER A 161 -2.51 -3.30 -18.12
N GLY A 162 -2.83 -4.33 -18.91
CA GLY A 162 -4.12 -4.50 -19.57
C GLY A 162 -4.68 -5.90 -19.37
N CYS A 163 -4.59 -6.42 -18.14
CA CYS A 163 -4.78 -7.84 -17.85
C CYS A 163 -6.22 -8.24 -17.50
N HIS A 164 -7.01 -7.37 -16.88
CA HIS A 164 -8.34 -7.71 -16.37
C HIS A 164 -9.41 -7.75 -17.47
N THR A 165 -9.27 -6.92 -18.50
CA THR A 165 -10.22 -6.84 -19.63
C THR A 165 -9.67 -7.49 -20.90
N ALA A 166 -8.49 -8.11 -20.85
CA ALA A 166 -7.87 -8.76 -22.02
C ALA A 166 -8.72 -9.89 -22.60
N SER A 167 -9.40 -10.66 -21.74
CA SER A 167 -10.27 -11.78 -22.14
C SER A 167 -11.68 -11.34 -22.52
N VAL A 168 -12.10 -10.13 -22.12
CA VAL A 168 -13.44 -9.57 -22.34
C VAL A 168 -13.30 -8.25 -23.09
N TRP A 169 -13.15 -8.35 -24.41
CA TRP A 169 -12.92 -7.20 -25.30
C TRP A 169 -14.23 -6.62 -25.84
N ASP A 170 -15.05 -6.07 -24.93
CA ASP A 170 -16.32 -5.40 -25.27
C ASP A 170 -16.10 -4.01 -25.90
N ASP A 171 -17.18 -3.37 -26.35
CA ASP A 171 -17.08 -2.08 -27.05
C ASP A 171 -16.53 -0.95 -26.16
N LYS A 172 -16.81 -1.01 -24.85
CA LYS A 172 -16.21 -0.09 -23.87
C LYS A 172 -14.71 -0.30 -23.73
N SER A 173 -14.25 -1.55 -23.68
CA SER A 173 -12.83 -1.90 -23.59
C SER A 173 -12.07 -1.49 -24.85
N LYS A 174 -12.67 -1.72 -26.03
CA LYS A 174 -12.14 -1.26 -27.33
C LYS A 174 -11.91 0.26 -27.36
N GLU A 175 -12.82 1.03 -26.76
CA GLU A 175 -12.71 2.48 -26.71
C GLU A 175 -11.71 2.94 -25.64
N ASN A 176 -11.80 2.40 -24.43
CA ASN A 176 -11.12 2.93 -23.26
C ASN A 176 -9.69 2.42 -23.10
N ILE A 177 -9.40 1.16 -23.39
CA ILE A 177 -8.08 0.57 -23.14
C ILE A 177 -7.00 1.21 -24.04
N PRO A 178 -7.20 1.42 -25.34
CA PRO A 178 -6.22 2.13 -26.16
C PRO A 178 -5.99 3.58 -25.68
N ARG A 179 -7.04 4.27 -25.22
CA ARG A 179 -6.92 5.62 -24.64
C ARG A 179 -6.10 5.61 -23.36
N LEU A 180 -6.37 4.65 -22.46
CA LEU A 180 -5.60 4.47 -21.23
C LEU A 180 -4.13 4.17 -21.51
N MET A 181 -3.85 3.22 -22.40
CA MET A 181 -2.47 2.86 -22.78
C MET A 181 -1.73 4.05 -23.39
N LYS A 182 -2.42 4.84 -24.22
CA LYS A 182 -1.84 6.07 -24.76
C LYS A 182 -1.56 7.09 -23.67
N PHE A 183 -2.54 7.39 -22.82
CA PHE A 183 -2.40 8.37 -21.74
C PHE A 183 -1.24 7.99 -20.81
N MET A 184 -1.21 6.75 -20.32
CA MET A 184 -0.19 6.31 -19.39
C MET A 184 1.20 6.26 -20.04
N ASN A 185 1.29 5.91 -21.32
CA ASN A 185 2.56 5.96 -22.04
C ASN A 185 3.05 7.40 -22.26
N ASP A 186 2.16 8.32 -22.69
CA ASP A 186 2.47 9.75 -22.84
C ASP A 186 2.92 10.35 -21.49
N PHE A 187 2.32 9.91 -20.38
CA PHE A 187 2.68 10.31 -19.03
C PHE A 187 4.05 9.74 -18.59
N GLY A 188 4.54 8.67 -19.22
CA GLY A 188 5.88 8.12 -19.01
C GLY A 188 5.91 6.72 -18.39
N LEU A 189 4.78 6.01 -18.30
CA LEU A 189 4.76 4.62 -17.84
C LEU A 189 5.15 3.67 -18.98
N ILE A 190 5.74 2.55 -18.58
CA ILE A 190 5.76 1.34 -19.39
C ILE A 190 4.32 0.83 -19.44
N THR A 191 3.82 0.51 -20.63
CA THR A 191 2.45 0.01 -20.79
C THR A 191 2.44 -1.39 -21.37
N ALA A 192 1.48 -2.23 -20.99
CA ALA A 192 1.35 -3.60 -21.51
C ALA A 192 1.31 -3.65 -23.04
N ARG A 193 0.79 -2.60 -23.68
CA ARG A 193 0.80 -2.41 -25.13
C ARG A 193 1.26 -1.00 -25.44
N HIS A 194 2.45 -0.88 -26.03
CA HIS A 194 2.91 0.41 -26.55
C HIS A 194 1.93 0.92 -27.62
N PRO A 195 1.46 2.18 -27.56
CA PRO A 195 0.50 2.73 -28.52
C PRO A 195 0.95 2.60 -29.99
N ASP A 196 2.24 2.82 -30.25
CA ASP A 196 2.86 2.65 -31.57
C ASP A 196 3.53 1.27 -31.80
N HIS A 197 3.24 0.25 -30.97
CA HIS A 197 3.82 -1.09 -31.10
C HIS A 197 5.36 -1.18 -31.10
N LYS A 198 6.05 -0.27 -30.39
CA LYS A 198 7.54 -0.23 -30.36
C LYS A 198 8.20 -1.41 -29.65
N TYR A 199 7.46 -2.11 -28.79
CA TYR A 199 7.93 -3.32 -28.12
C TYR A 199 6.83 -4.39 -28.11
N LYS A 200 7.24 -5.64 -27.88
CA LYS A 200 6.32 -6.78 -27.78
C LYS A 200 5.35 -6.56 -26.61
N PRO A 201 4.04 -6.83 -26.80
CA PRO A 201 3.08 -6.70 -25.71
C PRO A 201 3.46 -7.54 -24.48
N MET A 202 3.37 -6.92 -23.30
CA MET A 202 3.57 -7.56 -21.99
C MET A 202 2.20 -7.94 -21.41
N THR A 203 1.51 -8.86 -22.07
CA THR A 203 0.11 -9.21 -21.76
C THR A 203 0.01 -10.30 -20.69
N ASP A 204 0.66 -10.07 -19.56
CA ASP A 204 0.56 -10.94 -18.38
C ASP A 204 -0.20 -10.23 -17.26
N VAL A 205 -0.53 -10.97 -16.19
CA VAL A 205 -1.09 -10.42 -14.97
C VAL A 205 -0.15 -9.35 -14.43
N ILE A 206 -0.70 -8.19 -14.04
CA ILE A 206 0.05 -7.01 -13.60
C ILE A 206 1.20 -7.36 -12.64
N HIS A 207 0.91 -8.18 -11.63
CA HIS A 207 1.84 -8.48 -10.55
C HIS A 207 3.04 -9.30 -10.99
N LYS A 208 2.91 -10.12 -12.05
CA LYS A 208 4.05 -10.85 -12.58
C LYS A 208 5.08 -9.89 -13.17
N VAL A 209 4.62 -8.97 -14.03
CA VAL A 209 5.49 -7.96 -14.62
C VAL A 209 6.06 -7.02 -13.56
N LEU A 210 5.26 -6.60 -12.56
CA LEU A 210 5.76 -5.77 -11.47
C LEU A 210 6.82 -6.46 -10.61
N ASN A 211 6.71 -7.77 -10.40
CA ASN A 211 7.74 -8.55 -9.71
C ASN A 211 9.06 -8.58 -10.49
N ASP A 212 9.01 -8.63 -11.82
CA ASP A 212 10.21 -8.59 -12.66
C ASP A 212 10.84 -7.18 -12.70
N LEU A 213 10.02 -6.12 -12.64
CA LEU A 213 10.47 -4.74 -12.61
C LEU A 213 11.06 -4.32 -11.24
N THR A 214 10.61 -4.96 -10.16
CA THR A 214 11.06 -4.63 -8.80
C THR A 214 12.34 -5.39 -8.50
N VAL A 215 13.47 -4.70 -8.34
CA VAL A 215 14.78 -5.36 -8.15
C VAL A 215 15.41 -5.15 -6.78
N ASP A 216 14.97 -4.14 -6.01
CA ASP A 216 15.55 -3.78 -4.71
C ASP A 216 14.62 -4.19 -3.55
N ASP A 217 15.14 -4.93 -2.58
CA ASP A 217 14.40 -5.29 -1.35
C ASP A 217 14.19 -4.11 -0.39
N TRP A 218 14.81 -2.96 -0.68
CA TRP A 218 14.54 -1.71 0.01
C TRP A 218 13.50 -0.83 -0.69
N ALA A 219 12.93 -1.29 -1.82
CA ALA A 219 11.95 -0.54 -2.56
C ALA A 219 10.59 -0.46 -1.84
N ILE A 220 9.92 0.67 -1.96
CA ILE A 220 8.51 0.82 -1.65
C ILE A 220 7.73 0.83 -2.96
N ILE A 221 6.73 -0.05 -3.05
CA ILE A 221 5.89 -0.22 -4.25
C ILE A 221 4.46 0.16 -3.91
N ILE A 222 3.84 0.99 -4.75
CA ILE A 222 2.43 1.35 -4.65
C ILE A 222 1.69 0.85 -5.89
N GLY A 223 0.55 0.21 -5.73
CA GLY A 223 -0.20 -0.31 -6.86
C GLY A 223 -1.70 -0.14 -6.73
N GLY A 224 -2.36 0.18 -7.85
CA GLY A 224 -3.81 0.34 -7.96
C GLY A 224 -4.58 -0.97 -7.95
N ASP A 225 -4.16 -1.92 -7.12
CA ASP A 225 -4.69 -3.27 -7.04
C ASP A 225 -4.41 -3.85 -5.63
N SER A 226 -5.38 -4.54 -5.03
CA SER A 226 -5.26 -5.07 -3.66
C SER A 226 -4.14 -6.10 -3.49
N HIS A 227 -3.88 -6.85 -4.56
CA HIS A 227 -2.86 -7.90 -4.65
C HIS A 227 -1.49 -7.35 -5.06
N THR A 228 -1.30 -6.03 -5.02
CA THR A 228 0.04 -5.41 -5.12
C THR A 228 0.87 -5.80 -3.88
N ARG A 229 1.45 -7.00 -3.91
CA ARG A 229 2.16 -7.69 -2.84
C ARG A 229 3.43 -8.33 -3.39
N MET A 230 4.36 -7.51 -3.83
CA MET A 230 5.55 -7.98 -4.55
C MET A 230 6.40 -8.93 -3.69
N SER A 231 7.12 -9.82 -4.36
CA SER A 231 8.11 -10.74 -3.78
C SER A 231 9.35 -10.04 -3.24
N LYS A 232 9.56 -8.78 -3.66
CA LYS A 232 10.71 -7.93 -3.34
C LYS A 232 10.22 -6.57 -2.86
N GLY A 233 10.97 -6.01 -1.91
CA GLY A 233 10.59 -4.75 -1.27
C GLY A 233 9.35 -4.90 -0.39
N VAL A 234 8.67 -3.78 -0.15
CA VAL A 234 7.38 -3.74 0.53
C VAL A 234 6.34 -3.05 -0.35
N ALA A 235 5.27 -3.77 -0.65
CA ALA A 235 4.28 -3.35 -1.64
C ALA A 235 2.90 -3.15 -1.02
N PHE A 236 2.26 -2.03 -1.38
CA PHE A 236 0.95 -1.64 -0.86
C PHE A 236 -0.06 -1.47 -2.00
N GLY A 237 -1.15 -2.22 -1.91
CA GLY A 237 -2.36 -1.91 -2.67
C GLY A 237 -2.99 -0.61 -2.18
N ALA A 238 -3.36 0.27 -3.11
CA ALA A 238 -3.90 1.59 -2.83
C ALA A 238 -5.01 1.98 -3.82
N ASP A 239 -5.79 2.99 -3.44
CA ASP A 239 -6.79 3.61 -4.31
C ASP A 239 -6.14 4.44 -5.44
N SER A 240 -6.91 4.74 -6.48
CA SER A 240 -6.45 5.50 -7.65
C SER A 240 -5.90 6.89 -7.32
N GLY A 241 -6.41 7.57 -6.30
CA GLY A 241 -5.91 8.88 -5.87
C GLY A 241 -4.52 8.78 -5.25
N THR A 242 -4.30 7.78 -4.40
CA THR A 242 -2.99 7.48 -3.82
C THR A 242 -1.98 7.05 -4.90
N VAL A 243 -2.39 6.22 -5.86
CA VAL A 243 -1.54 5.82 -6.99
C VAL A 243 -1.18 7.01 -7.87
N ALA A 244 -2.14 7.88 -8.19
CA ALA A 244 -1.91 9.09 -8.96
C ALA A 244 -0.94 10.05 -8.23
N LEU A 245 -1.09 10.23 -6.91
CA LEU A 245 -0.13 10.99 -6.10
C LEU A 245 1.27 10.38 -6.15
N ALA A 246 1.40 9.05 -6.01
CA ALA A 246 2.69 8.37 -6.11
C ALA A 246 3.33 8.55 -7.49
N LEU A 247 2.55 8.47 -8.58
CA LEU A 247 3.04 8.74 -9.93
C LEU A 247 3.45 10.21 -10.13
N ALA A 248 2.64 11.15 -9.67
CA ALA A 248 2.87 12.59 -9.89
C ALA A 248 3.97 13.16 -8.99
N THR A 249 4.14 12.61 -7.79
CA THR A 249 5.07 13.13 -6.79
C THR A 249 6.26 12.22 -6.52
N GLY A 250 6.18 10.93 -6.82
CA GLY A 250 7.16 9.93 -6.39
C GLY A 250 7.19 9.70 -4.89
N GLU A 251 6.15 10.14 -4.17
CA GLU A 251 6.06 10.04 -2.73
C GLU A 251 4.66 9.57 -2.31
N ALA A 252 4.58 8.89 -1.17
CA ALA A 252 3.33 8.51 -0.54
C ALA A 252 3.34 8.83 0.96
N SER A 253 2.18 9.22 1.51
CA SER A 253 2.04 9.53 2.94
C SER A 253 1.20 8.46 3.63
N MET A 254 1.78 7.74 4.58
CA MET A 254 1.10 6.65 5.28
C MET A 254 1.71 6.37 6.66
N PRO A 255 0.95 5.76 7.59
CA PRO A 255 1.52 5.29 8.83
C PRO A 255 2.47 4.11 8.59
N ILE A 256 3.57 4.07 9.34
CA ILE A 256 4.40 2.86 9.48
C ILE A 256 3.53 1.80 10.18
N PRO A 257 3.16 0.68 9.52
CA PRO A 257 2.26 -0.29 10.14
C PRO A 257 3.01 -1.17 11.16
N GLU A 258 2.28 -1.72 12.13
CA GLU A 258 2.83 -2.76 12.99
C GLU A 258 3.11 -4.05 12.18
N SER A 259 4.06 -4.87 12.63
CA SER A 259 4.42 -6.13 11.99
C SER A 259 4.03 -7.36 12.83
N VAL A 260 3.59 -8.42 12.16
CA VAL A 260 3.46 -9.77 12.70
C VAL A 260 4.55 -10.64 12.09
N LYS A 261 5.44 -11.15 12.93
CA LYS A 261 6.51 -12.06 12.52
C LYS A 261 5.98 -13.48 12.36
N VAL A 262 6.16 -14.06 11.18
CA VAL A 262 5.84 -15.47 10.88
C VAL A 262 7.13 -16.23 10.63
N THR A 263 7.37 -17.28 11.41
CA THR A 263 8.57 -18.13 11.32
C THR A 263 8.17 -19.58 11.07
N PHE A 264 8.94 -20.27 10.25
CA PHE A 264 8.72 -21.67 9.91
C PHE A 264 9.81 -22.54 10.52
N LYS A 265 9.46 -23.79 10.84
CA LYS A 265 10.39 -24.78 11.40
C LYS A 265 10.14 -26.12 10.73
N GLY A 266 11.23 -26.81 10.38
CA GLY A 266 11.19 -28.10 9.68
C GLY A 266 11.43 -27.96 8.19
N GLU A 267 11.15 -29.02 7.44
CA GLU A 267 11.36 -29.11 6.00
C GLU A 267 10.04 -29.41 5.29
N MET A 268 9.86 -28.84 4.09
CA MET A 268 8.68 -29.09 3.27
C MET A 268 8.71 -30.53 2.75
N LYS A 269 7.60 -31.25 2.89
CA LYS A 269 7.54 -32.65 2.41
C LYS A 269 7.49 -32.69 0.89
N PRO A 270 8.01 -33.76 0.24
CA PRO A 270 8.09 -33.84 -1.22
C PRO A 270 6.76 -33.76 -1.99
N HIS A 271 5.63 -34.02 -1.32
CA HIS A 271 4.29 -34.00 -1.91
C HIS A 271 3.52 -32.71 -1.61
N MET A 272 4.13 -31.75 -0.92
CA MET A 272 3.48 -30.48 -0.56
C MET A 272 3.84 -29.41 -1.58
N ASP A 273 2.86 -28.55 -1.86
CA ASP A 273 3.06 -27.32 -2.60
C ASP A 273 3.26 -26.15 -1.62
N PHE A 274 3.90 -25.07 -2.08
CA PHE A 274 4.08 -23.89 -1.23
C PHE A 274 2.73 -23.26 -0.83
N ARG A 275 1.69 -23.42 -1.65
CA ARG A 275 0.31 -23.04 -1.30
C ARG A 275 -0.23 -23.76 -0.05
N ASP A 276 0.21 -24.99 0.22
CA ASP A 276 -0.17 -25.70 1.45
C ASP A 276 0.40 -24.98 2.69
N VAL A 277 1.62 -24.42 2.58
CA VAL A 277 2.27 -23.65 3.65
C VAL A 277 1.46 -22.38 3.95
N VAL A 278 0.98 -21.72 2.90
CA VAL A 278 0.15 -20.52 2.99
C VAL A 278 -1.18 -20.81 3.70
N HIS A 279 -1.93 -21.82 3.25
CA HIS A 279 -3.19 -22.22 3.90
C HIS A 279 -2.97 -22.74 5.33
N ALA A 280 -1.88 -23.47 5.59
CA ALA A 280 -1.54 -23.93 6.92
C ALA A 280 -1.23 -22.75 7.87
N THR A 281 -0.62 -21.67 7.36
CA THR A 281 -0.38 -20.44 8.14
C THR A 281 -1.70 -19.82 8.59
N GLN A 282 -2.69 -19.73 7.68
CA GLN A 282 -4.04 -19.28 8.01
C GLN A 282 -4.68 -20.12 9.11
N SER A 283 -4.70 -21.44 8.92
CA SER A 283 -5.34 -22.38 9.82
C SER A 283 -4.73 -22.35 11.22
N GLN A 284 -3.39 -22.31 11.30
CA GLN A 284 -2.68 -22.22 12.58
C GLN A 284 -2.90 -20.88 13.28
N MET A 285 -2.93 -19.78 12.53
CA MET A 285 -3.23 -18.46 13.07
C MET A 285 -4.64 -18.44 13.69
N LEU A 286 -5.66 -18.84 12.94
CA LEU A 286 -7.05 -18.87 13.43
C LEU A 286 -7.19 -19.79 14.65
N LYS A 287 -6.59 -20.98 14.62
CA LYS A 287 -6.61 -21.91 15.75
C LYS A 287 -5.96 -21.33 17.01
N LYS A 288 -4.82 -20.64 16.87
CA LYS A 288 -4.06 -20.10 17.99
C LYS A 288 -4.73 -18.87 18.62
N PHE A 289 -5.39 -18.05 17.80
CA PHE A 289 -5.98 -16.79 18.23
C PHE A 289 -7.51 -16.83 18.29
N GLY A 290 -8.11 -18.02 18.43
CA GLY A 290 -9.55 -18.18 18.66
C GLY A 290 -10.42 -17.59 17.55
N GLY A 291 -10.02 -17.76 16.29
CA GLY A 291 -10.70 -17.22 15.12
C GLY A 291 -10.34 -15.78 14.75
N GLU A 292 -9.56 -15.08 15.58
CA GLU A 292 -9.16 -13.69 15.32
C GLU A 292 -8.07 -13.61 14.23
N ASN A 293 -8.29 -12.77 13.22
CA ASN A 293 -7.29 -12.47 12.21
C ASN A 293 -6.28 -11.42 12.70
N VAL A 294 -5.21 -11.89 13.33
CA VAL A 294 -4.14 -11.02 13.89
C VAL A 294 -3.32 -10.28 12.83
N PHE A 295 -3.42 -10.64 11.55
CA PHE A 295 -2.72 -10.00 10.45
C PHE A 295 -3.42 -8.74 9.93
N GLN A 296 -4.70 -8.56 10.25
CA GLN A 296 -5.49 -7.46 9.74
C GLN A 296 -4.84 -6.11 10.05
N SER A 297 -4.69 -5.27 9.02
CA SER A 297 -4.07 -3.94 9.09
C SER A 297 -2.59 -3.90 9.52
N ARG A 298 -1.91 -5.05 9.58
CA ARG A 298 -0.49 -5.18 9.92
C ARG A 298 0.33 -5.68 8.74
N ILE A 299 1.66 -5.57 8.83
CA ILE A 299 2.59 -6.24 7.92
C ILE A 299 2.76 -7.69 8.36
N ILE A 300 2.84 -8.62 7.40
CA ILE A 300 3.36 -9.97 7.66
C ILE A 300 4.84 -10.03 7.27
N GLU A 301 5.73 -10.20 8.27
CA GLU A 301 7.16 -10.41 8.03
C GLU A 301 7.46 -11.91 8.04
N VAL A 302 7.81 -12.44 6.88
CA VAL A 302 8.02 -13.87 6.64
C VAL A 302 9.49 -14.20 6.83
N HIS A 303 9.79 -14.95 7.88
CA HIS A 303 11.13 -15.43 8.23
C HIS A 303 11.20 -16.94 8.01
N ILE A 304 11.30 -17.34 6.74
CA ILE A 304 11.46 -18.74 6.29
C ILE A 304 12.83 -19.00 5.65
N GLY A 305 13.68 -17.97 5.58
CA GLY A 305 14.81 -17.91 4.64
C GLY A 305 14.37 -17.31 3.31
N THR A 306 15.29 -17.14 2.37
CA THR A 306 14.95 -16.57 1.06
C THR A 306 14.19 -17.58 0.22
N LEU A 307 13.02 -17.16 -0.24
CA LEU A 307 12.23 -17.89 -1.23
C LEU A 307 12.61 -17.42 -2.63
N LEU A 308 12.50 -18.31 -3.63
CA LEU A 308 12.51 -17.88 -5.03
C LEU A 308 11.31 -16.97 -5.30
N ALA A 309 11.44 -16.06 -6.26
CA ALA A 309 10.44 -15.01 -6.54
C ALA A 309 8.99 -15.53 -6.63
N ASP A 310 8.74 -16.64 -7.33
CA ASP A 310 7.40 -17.22 -7.46
C ASP A 310 6.82 -17.75 -6.14
N GLN A 311 7.66 -18.36 -5.29
CA GLN A 311 7.25 -18.85 -3.97
C GLN A 311 7.02 -17.69 -3.00
N ALA A 312 7.92 -16.70 -3.03
CA ALA A 312 7.76 -15.46 -2.29
C ALA A 312 6.44 -14.78 -2.67
N PHE A 313 6.18 -14.63 -3.98
CA PHE A 313 4.97 -14.01 -4.48
C PHE A 313 3.72 -14.80 -4.09
N THR A 314 3.74 -16.14 -4.16
CA THR A 314 2.63 -16.98 -3.68
C THR A 314 2.28 -16.70 -2.22
N PHE A 315 3.28 -16.43 -1.36
CA PHE A 315 3.03 -16.04 0.02
C PHE A 315 2.48 -14.61 0.11
N THR A 316 3.18 -13.66 -0.49
CA THR A 316 2.90 -12.23 -0.31
C THR A 316 1.55 -11.88 -0.92
N ASP A 317 1.20 -12.44 -2.08
CA ASP A 317 -0.09 -12.29 -2.76
C ASP A 317 -1.27 -12.69 -1.85
N TRP A 318 -1.20 -13.87 -1.24
CA TRP A 318 -2.23 -14.35 -0.32
C TRP A 318 -2.46 -13.43 0.89
N THR A 319 -1.47 -12.63 1.30
CA THR A 319 -1.64 -11.73 2.45
C THR A 319 -2.73 -10.67 2.26
N ALA A 320 -3.12 -10.40 1.01
CA ALA A 320 -4.30 -9.59 0.71
C ALA A 320 -5.58 -10.22 1.29
N GLU A 321 -5.74 -11.54 1.20
CA GLU A 321 -6.90 -12.26 1.75
C GLU A 321 -6.94 -12.22 3.28
N MET A 322 -5.77 -12.07 3.90
CA MET A 322 -5.64 -11.86 5.35
C MET A 322 -5.88 -10.41 5.77
N LYS A 323 -6.31 -9.54 4.85
CA LYS A 323 -6.49 -8.10 5.11
C LYS A 323 -5.23 -7.45 5.70
N ALA A 324 -4.06 -8.03 5.41
CA ALA A 324 -2.79 -7.47 5.81
C ALA A 324 -2.55 -6.18 5.03
N LYS A 325 -1.79 -5.26 5.62
CA LYS A 325 -1.47 -3.98 4.98
C LYS A 325 -0.42 -4.14 3.87
N ALA A 326 0.58 -4.98 4.11
CA ALA A 326 1.55 -5.49 3.14
C ALA A 326 2.23 -6.74 3.72
N SER A 327 3.19 -7.29 3.00
CA SER A 327 4.06 -8.36 3.47
C SER A 327 5.46 -8.19 2.92
N ILE A 328 6.42 -8.85 3.58
CA ILE A 328 7.81 -8.90 3.15
C ILE A 328 8.37 -10.29 3.43
N CYS A 329 9.09 -10.84 2.46
CA CYS A 329 9.90 -12.03 2.63
C CYS A 329 11.34 -11.59 2.93
N ILE A 330 11.90 -12.02 4.07
CA ILE A 330 13.28 -11.69 4.40
C ILE A 330 14.21 -12.50 3.51
N SER A 331 15.00 -11.78 2.71
CA SER A 331 15.95 -12.33 1.75
C SER A 331 17.41 -12.28 2.24
N GLU A 332 18.21 -13.16 1.67
CA GLU A 332 19.67 -13.25 1.78
C GLU A 332 20.27 -13.00 0.38
N PRO A 333 21.49 -12.43 0.30
CA PRO A 333 22.06 -11.96 -0.96
C PRO A 333 22.11 -13.01 -2.08
N GLU A 334 22.55 -14.23 -1.78
CA GLU A 334 22.77 -15.28 -2.78
C GLU A 334 21.48 -15.71 -3.49
N THR A 335 20.40 -15.88 -2.74
CA THR A 335 19.11 -16.30 -3.32
C THR A 335 18.34 -15.13 -3.94
N LEU A 336 18.58 -13.89 -3.48
CA LEU A 336 18.11 -12.70 -4.19
C LEU A 336 18.72 -12.67 -5.60
N ILE A 337 20.04 -12.90 -5.72
CA ILE A 337 20.73 -12.99 -7.02
C ILE A 337 20.10 -14.08 -7.89
N GLN A 338 19.87 -15.28 -7.37
CA GLN A 338 19.20 -16.36 -8.11
C GLN A 338 17.81 -15.96 -8.59
N SER A 339 17.03 -15.27 -7.75
CA SER A 339 15.70 -14.81 -8.12
C SER A 339 15.74 -13.76 -9.23
N LEU A 340 16.75 -12.89 -9.26
CA LEU A 340 16.94 -11.90 -10.32
C LEU A 340 17.36 -12.56 -11.65
N GLU A 341 18.14 -13.63 -11.62
CA GLU A 341 18.48 -14.40 -12.84
C GLU A 341 17.28 -15.15 -13.42
N ILE A 342 16.33 -15.59 -12.59
CA ILE A 342 15.07 -16.22 -13.06
C ILE A 342 14.15 -15.20 -13.74
N ALA A 343 14.13 -13.95 -13.26
CA ALA A 343 13.28 -12.88 -13.77
C ALA A 343 13.76 -12.24 -15.10
N LYS A 344 14.97 -12.60 -15.56
CA LYS A 344 15.61 -12.04 -16.76
C LYS A 344 15.13 -12.67 -18.06
#